data_AF-A0A9P7W165-F1
#
_entry.id   AF-A0A9P7W165-F1
#
_cell.length_a   1.000
_cell.length_b   1.000
_cell.length_c   1.000
_cell.angle_alpha   90.00
_cell.angle_beta   90.00
_cell.angle_gamma   90.00
#
_symmetry.space_group_name_H-M   'P 1'
#
loop_
_entity.id
_entity.type
_entity.pdbx_description
1 polymer ?
#
loop_
_entity_poly.entity_id
_entity_poly.type
_entity_poly.pdbx_seq_one_letter_code
_entity_poly.pdbx_strand_id
1 'polypeptide(L)'
;MASLRLSSDSNQTLAVVRRPAIVLPPHAFFFSGKPSSFNIDIQLLHSYTFGTNYANAHVQLGRQDGWKTLGSGQGRELAVSDASLRGVLVHRGMRGLVTRFPFISAVISSMIFLVTLLAMISLCILPTMLSGLRQDYIDDVGSESFDDDNPPRTPAPAVPSSDDDEKPPRSRRTSGKSRPRRISSRRSVCIGVAVPR
;
A
#
# COMPACT_ATOMS: atom_id res chain seq x y z
N MET A 1 1.74 -22.72 27.69
CA MET A 1 2.65 -22.70 26.53
C MET A 1 1.89 -22.08 25.36
N ALA A 2 2.52 -21.26 24.54
CA ALA A 2 1.90 -20.73 23.32
C ALA A 2 2.72 -21.17 22.10
N SER A 3 2.06 -21.60 21.05
CA SER A 3 2.68 -21.96 19.78
C SER A 3 1.99 -21.26 18.62
N LEU A 4 2.80 -20.78 17.69
CA LEU A 4 2.39 -20.17 16.43
C LEU A 4 2.95 -21.02 15.31
N ARG A 5 2.08 -21.49 14.42
CA ARG A 5 2.47 -22.12 13.16
C ARG A 5 1.94 -21.28 12.02
N LEU A 6 2.84 -20.81 11.16
CA LEU A 6 2.51 -20.12 9.93
C LEU A 6 2.60 -21.14 8.79
N SER A 7 1.57 -21.22 7.96
CA SER A 7 1.53 -22.09 6.78
C SER A 7 1.05 -21.35 5.54
N SER A 8 1.57 -21.73 4.39
CA SER A 8 1.09 -21.28 3.07
C SER A 8 -0.27 -21.93 2.74
N ASP A 9 -0.94 -21.43 1.71
CA ASP A 9 -2.16 -22.05 1.15
C ASP A 9 -1.88 -23.44 0.55
N SER A 10 -0.63 -23.71 0.17
CA SER A 10 -0.16 -25.05 -0.21
C SER A 10 0.07 -25.98 1.00
N ASN A 11 -0.39 -25.60 2.20
CA ASN A 11 -0.14 -26.27 3.48
C ASN A 11 1.35 -26.42 3.83
N GLN A 12 2.24 -25.72 3.13
CA GLN A 12 3.66 -25.70 3.44
C GLN A 12 3.89 -24.89 4.72
N THR A 13 4.61 -25.47 5.68
CA THR A 13 4.92 -24.77 6.94
C THR A 13 6.01 -23.73 6.69
N LEU A 14 5.69 -22.46 6.94
CA LEU A 14 6.59 -21.33 6.74
C LEU A 14 7.42 -21.05 8.00
N ALA A 15 6.79 -21.10 9.16
CA ALA A 15 7.46 -20.93 10.45
C ALA A 15 6.71 -21.65 11.56
N VAL A 16 7.45 -22.13 12.56
CA VAL A 16 6.89 -22.66 13.81
C VAL A 16 7.65 -22.01 14.95
N VAL A 17 6.92 -21.35 15.85
CA VAL A 17 7.49 -20.77 17.06
C VAL A 17 6.73 -21.26 18.26
N ARG A 18 7.47 -21.56 19.33
CA ARG A 18 6.94 -22.01 20.61
C ARG A 18 7.52 -21.13 21.71
N ARG A 19 6.66 -20.47 22.49
CA ARG A 19 7.05 -19.60 23.60
C ARG A 19 6.38 -20.07 24.89
N PRO A 20 7.17 -20.44 25.91
CA PRO A 20 6.62 -20.62 27.24
C PRO A 20 6.21 -19.25 27.80
N ALA A 21 5.08 -19.21 28.49
CA ALA A 21 4.66 -18.06 29.27
C ALA A 21 4.18 -18.61 30.61
N ILE A 22 4.65 -18.01 31.69
CA ILE A 22 4.24 -18.34 33.05
C ILE A 22 3.46 -17.17 33.62
N VAL A 23 2.39 -17.50 34.31
CA VAL A 23 1.62 -16.54 35.07
C VAL A 23 2.10 -16.60 36.49
N LEU A 24 2.52 -15.45 37.00
CA LEU A 24 2.76 -15.30 38.42
C LEU A 24 1.46 -14.80 39.06
N PRO A 25 1.06 -15.36 40.21
CA PRO A 25 -0.08 -14.82 40.94
C PRO A 25 0.18 -13.34 41.26
N PRO A 26 -0.83 -12.48 41.13
CA PRO A 26 -0.66 -11.07 41.47
C PRO A 26 -0.25 -10.97 42.94
N HIS A 27 0.77 -10.17 43.24
CA HIS A 27 1.11 -9.83 44.62
C HIS A 27 -0.07 -9.05 45.21
N ALA A 28 -0.80 -9.70 46.12
CA ALA A 28 -1.88 -9.05 46.85
C ALA A 28 -1.27 -8.11 47.90
N PHE A 29 -1.37 -6.80 47.67
CA PHE A 29 -1.17 -5.83 48.74
C PHE A 29 -2.34 -5.94 49.73
N PHE A 30 -2.05 -5.83 51.03
CA PHE A 30 -2.93 -6.17 52.17
C PHE A 30 -4.34 -5.53 52.17
N PHE A 31 -4.64 -4.58 51.28
CA PHE A 31 -5.92 -3.86 51.24
C PHE A 31 -6.59 -3.81 49.85
N SER A 32 -6.06 -4.48 48.82
CA SER A 32 -6.70 -4.53 47.50
C SER A 32 -7.33 -5.90 47.26
N GLY A 33 -8.60 -5.92 46.82
CA GLY A 33 -9.26 -7.12 46.34
C GLY A 33 -8.41 -7.84 45.29
N LYS A 34 -8.43 -9.18 45.31
CA LYS A 34 -7.66 -10.01 44.38
C LYS A 34 -8.24 -9.86 42.97
N PRO A 35 -7.51 -9.31 41.98
CA PRO A 35 -8.01 -9.28 40.62
C PRO A 35 -8.17 -10.73 40.12
N SER A 36 -9.34 -11.07 39.59
CA SER A 36 -9.67 -12.41 39.09
C SER A 36 -9.13 -12.68 37.68
N SER A 37 -8.80 -11.63 36.93
CA SER A 37 -8.32 -11.68 35.54
C SER A 37 -7.15 -10.72 35.33
N PHE A 38 -6.23 -11.09 34.46
CA PHE A 38 -5.09 -10.27 34.08
C PHE A 38 -4.75 -10.55 32.61
N ASN A 39 -4.20 -9.54 31.93
CA ASN A 39 -3.83 -9.65 30.52
C ASN A 39 -2.37 -10.08 30.39
N ILE A 40 -2.09 -11.00 29.47
CA ILE A 40 -0.73 -11.48 29.17
C ILE A 40 -0.45 -11.23 27.70
N ASP A 41 0.59 -10.44 27.43
CA ASP A 41 1.08 -10.24 26.08
C ASP A 41 2.25 -11.21 25.82
N ILE A 42 2.03 -12.19 24.94
CA ILE A 42 3.04 -13.18 24.55
C ILE A 42 3.56 -12.83 23.16
N GLN A 43 4.80 -12.35 23.07
CA GLN A 43 5.43 -12.07 21.78
C GLN A 43 5.85 -13.38 21.09
N LEU A 44 5.00 -13.88 20.19
CA LEU A 44 5.27 -15.12 19.45
C LEU A 44 6.33 -14.92 18.37
N LEU A 45 6.39 -13.75 17.73
CA LEU A 45 7.29 -13.47 16.61
C LEU A 45 7.67 -11.98 16.60
N HIS A 46 8.96 -11.66 16.43
CA HIS A 46 9.43 -10.27 16.39
C HIS A 46 9.32 -9.68 14.98
N SER A 47 9.82 -10.42 13.99
CA SER A 47 9.74 -10.02 12.57
C SER A 47 9.83 -11.27 11.70
N TYR A 48 9.02 -11.31 10.65
CA TYR A 48 9.08 -12.38 9.65
C TYR A 48 8.70 -11.83 8.29
N THR A 49 9.45 -12.23 7.27
CA THR A 49 9.20 -11.85 5.88
C THR A 49 8.66 -13.06 5.15
N PHE A 50 7.40 -12.98 4.73
CA PHE A 50 6.78 -14.04 3.93
C PHE A 50 7.36 -14.01 2.51
N GLY A 51 7.73 -15.19 2.00
CA GLY A 51 7.97 -15.39 0.56
C GLY A 51 6.68 -15.57 -0.25
N THR A 52 5.51 -15.50 0.41
CA THR A 52 4.19 -15.73 -0.16
C THR A 52 3.28 -14.52 0.11
N ASN A 53 2.27 -14.34 -0.76
CA ASN A 53 1.29 -13.25 -0.61
C ASN A 53 0.29 -13.50 0.53
N TYR A 54 0.09 -14.78 0.88
CA TYR A 54 -0.85 -15.22 1.91
C TYR A 54 -0.16 -16.20 2.85
N ALA A 55 -0.55 -16.13 4.12
CA ALA A 55 -0.11 -17.05 5.17
C ALA A 55 -1.25 -17.26 6.16
N ASN A 56 -1.53 -18.51 6.47
CA ASN A 56 -2.48 -18.95 7.47
C ASN A 56 -1.74 -19.10 8.81
N ALA A 57 -2.27 -18.47 9.85
CA ALA A 57 -1.70 -18.55 11.20
C ALA A 57 -2.53 -19.48 12.07
N HIS A 58 -1.91 -20.55 12.53
CA HIS A 58 -2.48 -21.47 13.51
C HIS A 58 -1.84 -21.20 14.87
N VAL A 59 -2.63 -20.64 15.79
CA VAL A 59 -2.20 -20.37 17.17
C VAL A 59 -2.77 -21.46 18.07
N GLN A 60 -1.91 -22.06 18.88
CA GLN A 60 -2.31 -22.97 19.93
C GLN A 60 -1.84 -22.42 21.27
N LEU A 61 -2.79 -22.20 22.17
CA LEU A 61 -2.55 -21.73 23.52
C LEU A 61 -2.85 -22.86 24.51
N GLY A 62 -1.97 -23.04 25.48
CA GLY A 62 -2.13 -24.01 26.55
C GLY A 62 -1.32 -25.28 26.38
N ARG A 63 -1.71 -26.30 27.15
CA ARG A 63 -1.19 -27.65 27.07
C ARG A 63 -2.09 -28.48 26.16
N GLN A 64 -1.52 -29.47 25.48
CA GLN A 64 -2.27 -30.34 24.55
C GLN A 64 -3.20 -31.34 25.26
N ASP A 65 -3.11 -31.44 26.58
CA ASP A 65 -3.97 -32.29 27.41
C ASP A 65 -5.34 -31.68 27.70
N GLY A 66 -5.70 -30.57 27.05
CA GLY A 66 -7.01 -29.95 27.16
C GLY A 66 -7.25 -29.30 28.52
N TRP A 67 -6.19 -28.85 29.20
CA TRP A 67 -6.28 -28.23 30.53
C TRP A 67 -6.91 -29.13 31.58
N LYS A 68 -6.76 -30.46 31.43
CA LYS A 68 -7.17 -31.41 32.46
C LYS A 68 -6.51 -31.05 33.78
N THR A 69 -7.32 -31.12 34.83
CA THR A 69 -6.92 -30.74 36.18
C THR A 69 -5.68 -31.51 36.59
N LEU A 70 -4.63 -30.81 37.00
CA LEU A 70 -3.33 -31.43 37.35
C LEU A 70 -3.34 -32.16 38.70
N GLY A 71 -4.50 -32.28 39.36
CA GLY A 71 -4.66 -32.93 40.65
C GLY A 71 -5.98 -32.56 41.32
N SER A 72 -6.06 -32.78 42.63
CA SER A 72 -7.21 -32.48 43.50
C SER A 72 -7.38 -30.97 43.82
N GLY A 73 -7.09 -30.09 42.86
CA GLY A 73 -7.23 -28.63 43.02
C GLY A 73 -6.03 -27.91 43.66
N GLN A 74 -4.87 -28.57 43.76
CA GLN A 74 -3.65 -28.01 44.38
C GLN A 74 -2.86 -27.09 43.45
N GLY A 75 -3.12 -27.11 42.14
CA GLY A 75 -2.60 -26.15 41.17
C GLY A 75 -3.71 -25.22 40.72
N ARG A 76 -3.56 -23.91 40.91
CA ARG A 76 -4.48 -22.92 40.32
C ARG A 76 -4.43 -23.04 38.80
N GLU A 77 -5.47 -23.64 38.24
CA GLU A 77 -5.66 -23.74 36.80
C GLU A 77 -6.02 -22.36 36.26
N LEU A 78 -5.35 -21.97 35.18
CA LEU A 78 -5.62 -20.73 34.49
C LEU A 78 -6.76 -20.99 33.51
N ALA A 79 -7.91 -20.36 33.74
CA ALA A 79 -8.94 -20.27 32.72
C ALA A 79 -8.59 -19.12 31.77
N VAL A 80 -8.56 -19.40 30.47
CA VAL A 80 -8.44 -18.36 29.44
C VAL A 80 -9.83 -17.85 29.15
N SER A 81 -10.12 -16.61 29.54
CA SER A 81 -11.39 -15.96 29.25
C SER A 81 -11.45 -15.42 27.81
N ASP A 82 -10.36 -14.81 27.34
CA ASP A 82 -10.23 -14.25 26.01
C ASP A 82 -8.81 -14.44 25.46
N ALA A 83 -8.69 -14.56 24.15
CA ALA A 83 -7.42 -14.66 23.45
C ALA A 83 -7.51 -13.93 22.11
N SER A 84 -6.67 -12.90 21.94
CA SER A 84 -6.56 -12.16 20.69
C SER A 84 -5.15 -12.27 20.11
N LEU A 85 -5.07 -12.46 18.80
CA LEU A 85 -3.81 -12.44 18.05
C LEU A 85 -3.63 -11.04 17.44
N ARG A 86 -2.56 -10.34 17.84
CA ARG A 86 -2.20 -9.05 17.27
C ARG A 86 -1.02 -9.21 16.32
N GLY A 87 -1.21 -8.82 15.07
CA GLY A 87 -0.15 -8.74 14.07
C GLY A 87 0.06 -7.30 13.63
N VAL A 88 1.30 -6.83 13.63
CA VAL A 88 1.66 -5.52 13.09
C VAL A 88 2.34 -5.73 11.74
N LEU A 89 1.75 -5.17 10.69
CA LEU A 89 2.31 -5.26 9.36
C LEU A 89 3.25 -4.07 9.12
N VAL A 90 4.55 -4.35 9.06
CA VAL A 90 5.57 -3.34 8.79
C VAL A 90 5.94 -3.42 7.30
N HIS A 91 5.45 -2.48 6.51
CA HIS A 91 5.88 -2.33 5.13
C HIS A 91 7.35 -1.88 5.07
N ARG A 92 8.16 -2.52 4.23
CA ARG A 92 9.53 -2.07 3.93
C ARG A 92 9.55 -1.25 2.64
N GLY A 93 10.56 -0.37 2.51
CA GLY A 93 10.78 0.48 1.33
C GLY A 93 9.84 1.69 1.24
N MET A 94 9.59 2.18 0.03
CA MET A 94 8.78 3.37 -0.25
C MET A 94 7.36 3.28 0.33
N ARG A 95 6.74 2.09 0.26
CA ARG A 95 5.42 1.85 0.85
C ARG A 95 5.44 2.06 2.37
N GLY A 96 6.51 1.62 3.03
CA GLY A 96 6.72 1.86 4.46
C GLY A 96 6.79 3.33 4.82
N LEU A 97 7.56 4.10 4.03
CA LEU A 97 7.72 5.54 4.25
C LEU A 97 6.39 6.28 4.11
N VAL A 98 5.60 5.97 3.07
CA VAL A 98 4.26 6.55 2.86
C VAL A 98 3.32 6.19 4.01
N THR A 99 3.32 4.94 4.48
CA THR A 99 2.45 4.53 5.60
C THR A 99 2.86 5.10 6.95
N ARG A 100 4.16 5.37 7.16
CA ARG A 100 4.66 5.92 8.43
C ARG A 100 4.50 7.44 8.50
N PHE A 101 4.56 8.13 7.37
CA PHE A 101 4.51 9.60 7.29
C PHE A 101 3.51 10.10 6.23
N PRO A 102 2.20 9.86 6.43
CA PRO A 102 1.18 10.24 5.45
C PRO A 102 1.18 11.74 5.16
N PHE A 103 1.40 12.58 6.18
CA PHE A 103 1.42 14.03 6.04
C PHE A 103 2.58 14.53 5.16
N ILE A 104 3.80 14.04 5.39
CA ILE A 104 4.98 14.42 4.60
C ILE A 104 4.78 14.01 3.13
N SER A 105 4.25 12.80 2.90
CA SER A 105 3.97 12.33 1.54
C SER A 105 2.94 13.21 0.81
N ALA A 106 1.92 13.69 1.51
CA ALA A 106 0.91 14.59 0.96
C ALA A 106 1.49 15.98 0.63
N VAL A 107 2.34 16.53 1.51
CA VAL A 107 3.03 17.81 1.28
C VAL A 107 3.94 17.74 0.05
N ILE A 108 4.76 16.69 -0.06
CA ILE A 108 5.64 16.50 -1.22
C ILE A 108 4.81 16.36 -2.50
N SER A 109 3.74 15.56 -2.47
CA SER A 109 2.86 15.39 -3.63
C SER A 109 2.18 16.70 -4.03
N SER A 110 1.75 17.52 -3.06
CA SER A 110 1.14 18.82 -3.32
C SER A 110 2.16 19.80 -3.93
N MET A 111 3.39 19.82 -3.42
CA MET A 111 4.46 20.66 -3.97
C MET A 111 4.78 20.28 -5.43
N ILE A 112 4.97 18.99 -5.72
CA ILE A 112 5.23 18.51 -7.08
C ILE A 112 4.06 18.86 -8.02
N PHE A 113 2.83 18.68 -7.55
CA PHE A 113 1.63 19.02 -8.32
C PHE A 113 1.58 20.52 -8.64
N LEU A 114 1.80 21.39 -7.65
CA LEU A 114 1.82 22.84 -7.84
C LEU A 114 2.93 23.26 -8.81
N VAL A 115 4.14 22.73 -8.68
CA VAL A 115 5.25 23.02 -9.60
C VAL A 115 4.92 22.60 -11.03
N THR A 116 4.33 21.41 -11.21
CA THR A 116 3.93 20.92 -12.54
C THR A 116 2.84 21.80 -13.15
N LEU A 117 1.87 22.22 -12.34
CA LEU A 117 0.78 23.10 -12.78
C LEU A 117 1.31 24.49 -13.16
N LEU A 118 2.22 25.05 -12.36
CA LEU A 118 2.89 26.33 -12.67
C LEU A 118 3.72 26.23 -13.96
N ALA A 119 4.46 25.14 -14.14
CA ALA A 119 5.24 24.90 -15.35
C ALA A 119 4.35 24.81 -16.59
N MET A 120 3.21 24.12 -16.50
CA MET A 120 2.22 24.06 -17.58
C MET A 120 1.64 25.44 -17.90
N ILE A 121 1.25 26.21 -16.88
CA ILE A 121 0.76 27.58 -17.05
C ILE A 121 1.82 28.46 -17.72
N SER A 122 3.06 28.43 -17.26
CA SER A 122 4.16 29.18 -17.86
C SER A 122 4.38 28.77 -19.32
N LEU A 123 4.36 27.47 -19.64
CA LEU A 123 4.54 26.99 -21.01
C LEU A 123 3.40 27.41 -21.93
N CYS A 124 2.17 27.53 -21.42
CA CYS A 124 1.02 27.96 -22.19
C CYS A 124 0.90 29.49 -22.32
N ILE A 125 1.20 30.25 -21.26
CA ILE A 125 1.01 31.71 -21.23
C ILE A 125 2.22 32.44 -21.84
N LEU A 126 3.45 31.96 -21.60
CA LEU A 126 4.67 32.65 -22.08
C LEU A 126 4.68 32.88 -23.60
N PRO A 127 4.29 31.91 -24.46
CA PRO A 127 4.21 32.15 -25.91
C PRO A 127 3.16 33.19 -26.28
N THR A 128 2.04 33.25 -25.56
CA THR A 128 0.97 34.23 -25.85
C THR A 128 1.41 35.66 -25.55
N MET A 129 2.15 35.87 -24.47
CA MET A 129 2.68 37.19 -24.11
C MET A 129 3.83 37.62 -25.02
N LEU A 130 4.73 36.69 -25.39
CA LEU A 130 5.83 36.97 -26.32
C LEU A 130 5.33 37.26 -27.74
N SER A 131 4.21 36.67 -28.16
CA SER A 131 3.63 36.94 -29.48
C SER A 131 3.09 38.37 -29.60
N GLY A 132 2.53 38.94 -28.52
CA GLY A 132 2.07 40.33 -28.51
C GLY A 132 3.22 41.33 -28.63
N LEU A 133 4.30 41.13 -27.88
CA LEU A 133 5.49 42.00 -27.94
C LEU A 133 6.18 42.00 -29.31
N ARG A 134 6.10 40.90 -30.07
CA ARG A 134 6.63 40.83 -31.43
C ARG A 134 5.82 41.66 -32.41
N GLN A 135 4.51 41.81 -32.19
CA GLN A 135 3.63 42.55 -33.09
C GLN A 135 3.88 44.07 -32.98
N ASP A 136 4.01 44.59 -31.76
CA ASP A 136 4.22 46.04 -31.53
C ASP A 136 5.55 46.56 -32.09
N TYR A 137 6.58 45.70 -32.21
CA TYR A 137 7.86 46.07 -32.82
C TYR A 137 7.81 46.09 -34.37
N ILE A 138 6.93 45.30 -34.98
CA ILE A 138 6.84 45.21 -36.45
C ILE A 138 6.01 46.37 -37.02
N ASP A 139 4.99 46.84 -36.29
CA ASP A 139 4.15 47.95 -36.73
C ASP A 139 4.88 49.33 -36.69
N ASP A 140 5.95 49.48 -35.88
CA ASP A 140 6.72 50.73 -35.80
C ASP A 140 7.86 50.83 -36.85
N VAL A 141 8.18 49.74 -37.55
CA VAL A 141 9.25 49.69 -38.57
C VAL A 141 8.69 49.60 -40.01
N GLY A 142 7.37 49.52 -40.17
CA GLY A 142 6.71 49.15 -41.44
C GLY A 142 6.08 50.27 -42.29
N SER A 143 6.24 51.56 -41.95
CA SER A 143 5.63 52.67 -42.73
C SER A 143 6.61 53.42 -43.63
N GLU A 144 7.57 52.75 -44.26
CA GLU A 144 8.17 53.25 -45.49
C GLU A 144 7.52 52.52 -46.66
N SER A 145 6.59 53.22 -47.31
CA SER A 145 5.92 52.81 -48.54
C SER A 145 6.94 52.65 -49.66
N PHE A 146 7.43 51.42 -49.84
CA PHE A 146 7.97 50.98 -51.12
C PHE A 146 6.81 50.50 -51.98
N ASP A 147 6.25 51.42 -52.76
CA ASP A 147 5.74 51.09 -54.09
C ASP A 147 6.91 50.45 -54.85
N ASP A 148 6.88 49.13 -55.10
CA ASP A 148 7.13 48.67 -56.47
C ASP A 148 6.85 47.17 -56.69
N ASP A 149 6.12 46.97 -57.78
CA ASP A 149 6.12 45.87 -58.71
C ASP A 149 5.99 44.39 -58.26
N ASN A 150 4.80 43.91 -58.61
CA ASN A 150 4.34 42.56 -58.81
C ASN A 150 5.22 41.78 -59.82
N PRO A 151 5.69 40.56 -59.49
CA PRO A 151 5.87 39.53 -60.51
C PRO A 151 5.18 38.19 -60.16
N PRO A 152 5.02 37.30 -61.17
CA PRO A 152 3.81 36.49 -61.34
C PRO A 152 3.74 35.19 -60.53
N ARG A 153 2.50 34.71 -60.42
CA ARG A 153 2.12 33.33 -60.06
C ARG A 153 2.97 32.29 -60.79
N THR A 154 3.63 31.43 -60.02
CA THR A 154 4.21 30.17 -60.53
C THR A 154 3.46 28.97 -59.91
N PRO A 155 2.99 28.02 -60.73
CA PRO A 155 2.10 26.93 -60.30
C PRO A 155 2.83 25.80 -59.57
N ALA A 156 2.02 25.04 -58.82
CA ALA A 156 2.39 23.91 -57.98
C ALA A 156 3.15 22.78 -58.72
N PRO A 157 4.18 22.17 -58.08
CA PRO A 157 4.73 20.90 -58.54
C PRO A 157 3.94 19.73 -57.96
N ALA A 158 3.35 18.92 -58.84
CA ALA A 158 2.97 17.55 -58.58
C ALA A 158 4.24 16.67 -58.57
N VAL A 159 4.42 15.82 -57.55
CA VAL A 159 5.49 14.81 -57.44
C VAL A 159 4.90 13.60 -56.69
N PRO A 160 5.39 12.37 -56.89
CA PRO A 160 4.63 11.28 -57.47
C PRO A 160 4.42 10.13 -56.46
N SER A 161 3.52 9.23 -56.84
CA SER A 161 3.39 7.90 -56.26
C SER A 161 4.72 7.13 -56.33
N SER A 162 5.28 6.79 -55.17
CA SER A 162 6.26 5.72 -55.03
C SER A 162 5.58 4.61 -54.24
N ASP A 163 5.12 3.60 -54.99
CA ASP A 163 5.04 2.23 -54.51
C ASP A 163 6.47 1.77 -54.16
N ASP A 164 6.65 1.19 -52.98
CA ASP A 164 7.42 -0.05 -52.73
C ASP A 164 7.75 -0.20 -51.23
N ASP A 165 7.98 -1.46 -50.86
CA ASP A 165 8.58 -1.96 -49.62
C ASP A 165 7.69 -2.39 -48.43
N GLU A 166 7.22 -3.64 -48.57
CA GLU A 166 7.56 -4.77 -47.67
C GLU A 166 7.72 -4.52 -46.15
N LYS A 167 6.65 -4.89 -45.42
CA LYS A 167 6.57 -5.76 -44.21
C LYS A 167 7.81 -5.95 -43.30
N PRO A 168 7.62 -5.90 -41.96
CA PRO A 168 7.65 -7.15 -41.15
C PRO A 168 6.55 -7.20 -40.04
N PRO A 169 6.39 -8.31 -39.29
CA PRO A 169 5.11 -8.74 -38.73
C PRO A 169 4.72 -8.03 -37.43
N ARG A 170 3.43 -7.69 -37.34
CA ARG A 170 2.76 -7.15 -36.15
C ARG A 170 2.70 -8.21 -35.05
N SER A 171 3.73 -8.22 -34.20
CA SER A 171 3.79 -9.07 -33.01
C SER A 171 2.87 -8.55 -31.90
N ARG A 172 2.05 -9.49 -31.39
CA ARG A 172 1.30 -9.54 -30.13
C ARG A 172 1.69 -8.50 -29.06
N ARG A 173 0.66 -7.85 -28.49
CA ARG A 173 0.52 -7.79 -27.03
C ARG A 173 -0.95 -7.69 -26.61
N THR A 174 -1.49 -8.83 -26.20
CA THR A 174 -2.70 -8.94 -25.40
C THR A 174 -2.48 -8.27 -24.05
N SER A 175 -2.90 -7.01 -23.90
CA SER A 175 -3.11 -6.40 -22.59
C SER A 175 -4.45 -6.88 -22.04
N GLY A 176 -4.42 -8.09 -21.47
CA GLY A 176 -5.47 -8.59 -20.59
C GLY A 176 -5.72 -7.56 -19.51
N LYS A 177 -6.86 -6.87 -19.63
CA LYS A 177 -7.39 -5.90 -18.68
C LYS A 177 -7.83 -6.68 -17.44
N SER A 178 -6.87 -7.06 -16.60
CA SER A 178 -7.11 -7.61 -15.28
C SER A 178 -7.73 -6.53 -14.42
N ARG A 179 -9.06 -6.55 -14.35
CA ARG A 179 -9.84 -5.82 -13.34
C ARG A 179 -9.23 -6.11 -11.96
N PRO A 180 -8.86 -5.10 -11.16
CA PRO A 180 -8.55 -5.32 -9.76
C PRO A 180 -9.84 -5.75 -9.06
N ARG A 181 -9.89 -7.02 -8.68
CA ARG A 181 -10.93 -7.56 -7.81
C ARG A 181 -10.76 -6.87 -6.46
N ARG A 182 -11.61 -5.89 -6.19
CA ARG A 182 -11.72 -5.17 -4.91
C ARG A 182 -12.18 -6.18 -3.85
N ILE A 183 -11.23 -6.92 -3.27
CA ILE A 183 -11.49 -7.80 -2.13
C ILE A 183 -11.59 -6.87 -0.91
N SER A 184 -12.82 -6.52 -0.56
CA SER A 184 -13.13 -5.93 0.73
C SER A 184 -12.89 -6.98 1.81
N SER A 185 -11.67 -7.02 2.34
CA SER A 185 -11.39 -7.71 3.59
C SER A 185 -11.94 -6.87 4.75
N ARG A 186 -13.23 -7.05 5.01
CA ARG A 186 -13.84 -6.81 6.32
C ARG A 186 -14.57 -8.08 6.72
N ARG A 187 -13.85 -9.00 7.35
CA ARG A 187 -14.43 -9.95 8.28
C ARG A 187 -13.70 -9.81 9.61
N SER A 188 -14.18 -8.85 10.37
CA SER A 188 -14.08 -8.85 11.82
C SER A 188 -14.88 -10.05 12.31
N VAL A 189 -14.20 -11.12 12.68
CA VAL A 189 -14.82 -12.26 13.36
C VAL A 189 -14.83 -11.92 14.85
N CYS A 190 -15.92 -11.32 15.31
CA CYS A 190 -16.22 -11.22 16.73
C CYS A 190 -16.91 -12.53 17.13
N ILE A 191 -16.17 -13.43 17.78
CA ILE A 191 -16.76 -14.59 18.44
C ILE A 191 -17.31 -14.09 19.78
N GLY A 192 -18.60 -13.76 19.81
CA GLY A 192 -19.34 -13.60 21.06
C GLY A 192 -19.75 -14.99 21.54
N VAL A 193 -19.13 -15.49 22.61
CA VAL A 193 -19.64 -16.67 23.32
C VAL A 193 -20.62 -16.18 24.38
N ALA A 194 -21.89 -16.52 24.19
CA ALA A 194 -22.92 -16.36 25.20
C ALA A 194 -22.73 -17.42 26.30
N VAL A 195 -22.78 -16.98 27.56
CA VAL A 195 -22.78 -17.86 28.74
C VAL A 195 -24.22 -18.30 29.01
N PRO A 196 -24.54 -19.60 29.04
CA PRO A 196 -25.82 -20.05 29.59
C PRO A 196 -25.79 -19.91 31.12
N ARG A 197 -26.88 -19.36 31.67
CA ARG A 197 -27.15 -19.35 33.12
C ARG A 197 -27.45 -20.75 33.62
#